data_AF-G3LYE9-F1
#
_entry.id   AF-G3LYE9-F1
#
_cell.length_a   1.000
_cell.length_b   1.000
_cell.length_c   1.000
_cell.angle_alpha   90.00
_cell.angle_beta   90.00
_cell.angle_gamma   90.00
#
_symmetry.space_group_name_H-M   'P 1'
#
loop_
_entity.id
_entity.type
_entity.pdbx_description
1 polymer ?
#
loop_
_entity_poly.entity_id
_entity_poly.type
_entity_poly.pdbx_seq_one_letter_code
_entity_poly.pdbx_strand_id
1 'polypeptide(L)'
;MFIVFGSPRSGTTLLKETLNLHPDLFIPMQTTLISTSAHLAGSISNWNKAADVMAQALIASDDFPAVFGPYFSESDLYDIVRSAEPSLAGVLQSLYGELAKRLGKLECGDKSPDDLLSIRKLEEVGLLDNAQMKFIHIVRDVRGSVSSLLNVDWAPADIEEYFPRIWNYTNLHLYHALKDRPNYLLVRYEDFITTPPATAEQITRLLGVPFHESMLESGRRGPELRTNPSHLNLAQPFLPERINAWRNQLLPAVIEHCEYSAREAMRTFGYM
;
A
#
# COMPACT_ATOMS: atom_id res chain seq x y z
N MET A 1 5.37 -10.30 -7.99
CA MET A 1 4.97 -8.92 -7.66
C MET A 1 4.56 -8.85 -6.20
N PHE A 2 4.59 -7.66 -5.59
CA PHE A 2 4.21 -7.47 -4.19
C PHE A 2 3.24 -6.30 -3.97
N ILE A 3 2.41 -6.37 -2.93
CA ILE A 3 1.48 -5.28 -2.56
C ILE A 3 1.88 -4.72 -1.20
N VAL A 4 1.96 -3.40 -1.11
CA VAL A 4 2.12 -2.68 0.16
C VAL A 4 0.75 -2.19 0.63
N PHE A 5 0.19 -2.88 1.62
CA PHE A 5 -1.01 -2.46 2.32
C PHE A 5 -0.67 -1.59 3.52
N GLY A 6 -1.52 -0.60 3.79
CA GLY A 6 -1.51 0.14 5.03
C GLY A 6 -2.56 1.25 4.98
N SER A 7 -3.21 1.52 6.11
CA SER A 7 -4.21 2.59 6.19
C SER A 7 -3.60 3.94 5.79
N PRO A 8 -4.39 4.91 5.32
CA PRO A 8 -3.94 6.27 5.12
C PRO A 8 -3.14 6.79 6.33
N ARG A 9 -2.05 7.51 6.05
CA ARG A 9 -1.14 8.10 7.06
C ARG A 9 -0.35 7.12 7.94
N SER A 10 -0.26 5.84 7.54
CA SER A 10 0.64 4.85 8.17
C SER A 10 2.09 4.87 7.69
N GLY A 11 2.46 5.83 6.82
CA GLY A 11 3.82 5.92 6.26
C GLY A 11 4.02 5.10 4.98
N THR A 12 2.95 4.61 4.35
CA THR A 12 3.05 3.85 3.09
C THR A 12 3.80 4.59 1.98
N THR A 13 3.64 5.90 1.82
CA THR A 13 4.39 6.67 0.81
C THR A 13 5.88 6.74 1.15
N LEU A 14 6.23 6.93 2.43
CA LEU A 14 7.63 6.90 2.88
C LEU A 14 8.26 5.54 2.59
N LEU A 15 7.54 4.47 2.89
CA LEU A 15 7.98 3.11 2.60
C LEU A 15 8.14 2.89 1.09
N LYS A 16 7.14 3.26 0.30
CA LYS A 16 7.18 3.18 -1.17
C LYS A 16 8.43 3.86 -1.74
N GLU A 17 8.67 5.11 -1.35
CA GLU A 17 9.82 5.88 -1.84
C GLU A 17 11.16 5.35 -1.34
N THR A 18 11.19 4.69 -0.19
CA THR A 18 12.39 3.99 0.31
C THR A 18 12.67 2.75 -0.55
N LEU A 19 11.63 1.98 -0.91
CA LEU A 19 11.76 0.82 -1.78
C LEU A 19 12.14 1.20 -3.22
N ASN A 20 11.61 2.31 -3.74
CA ASN A 20 11.93 2.80 -5.09
C ASN A 20 13.39 3.24 -5.28
N LEU A 21 14.14 3.45 -4.19
CA LEU A 21 15.58 3.71 -4.29
C LEU A 21 16.39 2.44 -4.53
N HIS A 22 15.81 1.25 -4.36
CA HIS A 22 16.47 -0.01 -4.69
C HIS A 22 16.62 -0.16 -6.22
N PRO A 23 17.78 -0.58 -6.75
CA PRO A 23 18.00 -0.68 -8.19
C PRO A 23 17.04 -1.64 -8.89
N ASP A 24 16.62 -2.71 -8.21
CA ASP A 24 15.80 -3.77 -8.81
C ASP A 24 14.30 -3.71 -8.47
N LEU A 25 13.87 -2.74 -7.67
CA LEU A 25 12.47 -2.58 -7.29
C LEU A 25 11.86 -1.34 -7.93
N PHE A 26 10.56 -1.39 -8.16
CA PHE A 26 9.78 -0.23 -8.55
C PHE A 26 8.32 -0.35 -8.11
N ILE A 27 7.77 0.73 -7.58
CA ILE A 27 6.36 0.88 -7.23
C ILE A 27 5.92 2.20 -7.87
N PRO A 28 4.94 2.17 -8.78
CA PRO A 28 4.48 3.38 -9.44
C PRO A 28 3.77 4.33 -8.47
N MET A 29 3.20 5.41 -9.01
CA MET A 29 2.23 6.22 -8.28
C MET A 29 1.02 5.39 -7.86
N GLN A 30 0.31 5.86 -6.84
CA GLN A 30 -0.93 5.22 -6.36
C GLN A 30 -1.91 5.06 -7.51
N THR A 31 -2.60 3.92 -7.56
CA THR A 31 -3.59 3.59 -8.59
C THR A 31 -4.95 3.31 -7.95
N THR A 32 -5.98 3.18 -8.80
CA THR A 32 -7.31 2.66 -8.48
C THR A 32 -7.50 1.22 -8.96
N LEU A 33 -6.46 0.61 -9.53
CA LEU A 33 -6.53 -0.64 -10.28
C LEU A 33 -6.99 -1.84 -9.44
N ILE A 34 -6.36 -2.07 -8.29
CA ILE A 34 -6.53 -3.32 -7.52
C ILE A 34 -7.94 -3.40 -6.96
N SER A 35 -8.38 -2.39 -6.20
CA SER A 35 -9.73 -2.32 -5.65
C SER A 35 -10.81 -2.35 -6.74
N THR A 36 -10.67 -1.59 -7.83
CA THR A 36 -11.64 -1.59 -8.94
C THR A 36 -11.73 -2.97 -9.59
N SER A 37 -10.58 -3.57 -9.92
CA SER A 37 -10.52 -4.89 -10.56
C SER A 37 -11.05 -6.00 -9.66
N ALA A 38 -10.86 -5.90 -8.33
CA ALA A 38 -11.45 -6.83 -7.38
C ALA A 38 -12.98 -6.76 -7.38
N HIS A 39 -13.56 -5.58 -7.43
CA HIS A 39 -15.02 -5.43 -7.53
C HIS A 39 -15.55 -5.99 -8.84
N LEU A 40 -14.87 -5.75 -9.97
CA LEU A 40 -15.24 -6.30 -11.28
C LEU A 40 -15.17 -7.83 -11.28
N ALA A 41 -14.08 -8.40 -10.76
CA ALA A 41 -13.87 -9.85 -10.68
C ALA A 41 -14.96 -10.52 -9.82
N GLY A 42 -15.31 -9.93 -8.69
CA GLY A 42 -16.34 -10.46 -7.79
C GLY A 42 -17.78 -10.24 -8.29
N SER A 43 -18.00 -9.31 -9.22
CA SER A 43 -19.35 -8.95 -9.69
C SER A 43 -19.72 -9.56 -11.04
N ILE A 44 -18.74 -9.98 -11.85
CA ILE A 44 -18.96 -10.49 -13.21
C ILE A 44 -18.60 -11.98 -13.25
N SER A 45 -19.61 -12.85 -13.30
CA SER A 45 -19.39 -14.31 -13.25
C SER A 45 -18.63 -14.90 -14.45
N ASN A 46 -18.67 -14.24 -15.61
CA ASN A 46 -17.92 -14.68 -16.78
C ASN A 46 -16.54 -13.99 -16.80
N TRP A 47 -15.48 -14.76 -16.56
CA TRP A 47 -14.13 -14.21 -16.47
C TRP A 47 -13.70 -13.42 -17.71
N ASN A 48 -13.95 -13.94 -18.92
CA ASN A 48 -13.55 -13.24 -20.14
C ASN A 48 -14.18 -11.85 -20.23
N LYS A 49 -15.47 -11.73 -19.88
CA LYS A 49 -16.14 -10.43 -19.81
C LYS A 49 -15.57 -9.57 -18.68
N ALA A 50 -15.27 -10.16 -17.53
CA ALA A 50 -14.66 -9.44 -16.41
C ALA A 50 -13.31 -8.84 -16.81
N ALA A 51 -12.45 -9.63 -17.47
CA ALA A 51 -11.16 -9.20 -17.99
C ALA A 51 -11.29 -8.11 -19.07
N ASP A 52 -12.25 -8.24 -20.00
CA ASP A 52 -12.52 -7.19 -21.00
C ASP A 52 -12.91 -5.86 -20.32
N VAL A 53 -13.79 -5.91 -19.31
CA VAL A 53 -14.22 -4.71 -18.57
C VAL A 53 -13.09 -4.16 -17.70
N MET A 54 -12.26 -5.00 -17.08
CA MET A 54 -11.08 -4.58 -16.33
C MET A 54 -10.09 -3.83 -17.22
N ALA A 55 -9.80 -4.37 -18.41
CA ALA A 55 -8.91 -3.73 -19.37
C ALA A 55 -9.44 -2.36 -19.81
N GLN A 56 -10.73 -2.29 -20.17
CA GLN A 56 -11.37 -1.04 -20.54
C GLN A 56 -11.39 -0.02 -19.39
N ALA A 57 -11.69 -0.47 -18.17
CA ALA A 57 -11.70 0.40 -16.99
C ALA A 57 -10.29 0.94 -16.68
N LEU A 58 -9.25 0.11 -16.81
CA LEU A 58 -7.86 0.55 -16.64
C LEU A 58 -7.49 1.59 -17.69
N ILE A 59 -7.76 1.33 -18.98
CA ILE A 59 -7.44 2.24 -20.08
C ILE A 59 -8.19 3.58 -19.94
N ALA A 60 -9.44 3.54 -19.50
CA ALA A 60 -10.29 4.73 -19.32
C ALA A 60 -10.03 5.50 -18.00
N SER A 61 -9.15 5.00 -17.12
CA SER A 61 -8.85 5.63 -15.83
C SER A 61 -7.79 6.72 -15.96
N ASP A 62 -7.74 7.64 -14.98
CA ASP A 62 -6.65 8.60 -14.84
C ASP A 62 -5.29 7.91 -14.57
N ASP A 63 -5.30 6.66 -14.10
CA ASP A 63 -4.09 5.87 -13.88
C ASP A 63 -3.40 5.54 -15.20
N PHE A 64 -4.13 5.37 -16.30
CA PHE A 64 -3.50 5.04 -17.58
C PHE A 64 -2.51 6.12 -18.01
N PRO A 65 -2.89 7.36 -18.34
CA PRO A 65 -1.94 8.36 -18.81
C PRO A 65 -0.84 8.70 -17.78
N ALA A 66 -1.16 8.61 -16.48
CA ALA A 66 -0.23 9.02 -15.41
C ALA A 66 0.77 7.92 -15.00
N VAL A 67 0.37 6.65 -15.02
CA VAL A 67 1.13 5.53 -14.45
C VAL A 67 1.57 4.53 -15.51
N PHE A 68 0.64 4.06 -16.33
CA PHE A 68 0.89 2.94 -17.24
C PHE A 68 1.26 3.38 -18.67
N GLY A 69 0.70 4.50 -19.13
CA GLY A 69 0.87 5.08 -20.46
C GLY A 69 2.32 5.39 -20.84
N PRO A 70 3.22 5.78 -19.90
CA PRO A 70 4.65 5.90 -20.21
C PRO A 70 5.31 4.58 -20.62
N TYR A 71 4.71 3.43 -20.27
CA TYR A 71 5.29 2.10 -20.46
C TYR A 71 4.48 1.20 -21.38
N PHE A 72 3.18 1.48 -21.56
CA PHE A 72 2.24 0.62 -22.27
C PHE A 72 1.36 1.42 -23.23
N SER A 73 1.11 0.87 -24.41
CA SER A 73 -0.01 1.26 -25.25
C SER A 73 -1.34 0.71 -24.70
N GLU A 74 -2.47 1.25 -25.15
CA GLU A 74 -3.79 0.69 -24.79
C GLU A 74 -3.92 -0.77 -25.23
N SER A 75 -3.41 -1.12 -26.42
CA SER A 75 -3.39 -2.50 -26.91
C SER A 75 -2.53 -3.42 -26.04
N ASP A 76 -1.38 -2.95 -25.54
CA ASP A 76 -0.56 -3.75 -24.62
C ASP A 76 -1.37 -4.13 -23.38
N LEU A 77 -2.02 -3.15 -22.73
CA LEU A 77 -2.79 -3.39 -21.51
C LEU A 77 -3.96 -4.32 -21.76
N TYR A 78 -4.67 -4.12 -22.87
CA TYR A 78 -5.77 -4.99 -23.25
C TYR A 78 -5.31 -6.44 -23.42
N ASP A 79 -4.25 -6.67 -24.19
CA ASP A 79 -3.73 -8.00 -24.47
C ASP A 79 -3.18 -8.68 -23.20
N ILE A 80 -2.46 -7.94 -22.34
CA ILE A 80 -1.92 -8.44 -21.07
C ILE A 80 -3.06 -8.88 -20.14
N VAL A 81 -4.06 -8.03 -19.91
CA VAL A 81 -5.19 -8.35 -19.02
C VAL A 81 -5.98 -9.53 -19.58
N ARG A 82 -6.20 -9.57 -20.90
CA ARG A 82 -7.03 -10.59 -21.55
C ARG A 82 -6.37 -11.97 -21.60
N SER A 83 -5.04 -12.00 -21.68
CA SER A 83 -4.24 -13.22 -21.76
C SER A 83 -3.76 -13.75 -20.41
N ALA A 84 -4.03 -13.01 -19.33
CA ALA A 84 -3.66 -13.41 -17.98
C ALA A 84 -4.38 -14.68 -17.52
N GLU A 85 -3.79 -15.37 -16.54
CA GLU A 85 -4.46 -16.43 -15.78
C GLU A 85 -5.78 -15.89 -15.19
N PRO A 86 -6.87 -16.69 -15.17
CA PRO A 86 -8.21 -16.19 -14.88
C PRO A 86 -8.49 -15.91 -13.40
N SER A 87 -7.70 -15.00 -12.82
CA SER A 87 -7.87 -14.45 -11.49
C SER A 87 -7.35 -13.00 -11.43
N LEU A 88 -7.78 -12.25 -10.41
CA LEU A 88 -7.23 -10.92 -10.16
C LEU A 88 -5.70 -10.99 -9.95
N ALA A 89 -5.23 -12.02 -9.24
CA ALA A 89 -3.80 -12.22 -9.02
C ALA A 89 -3.06 -12.43 -10.35
N GLY A 90 -3.62 -13.23 -11.26
CA GLY A 90 -3.07 -13.47 -12.59
C GLY A 90 -2.93 -12.19 -13.42
N VAL A 91 -3.95 -11.32 -13.39
CA VAL A 91 -3.92 -10.01 -14.07
C VAL A 91 -2.82 -9.13 -13.49
N LEU A 92 -2.77 -8.97 -12.17
CA LEU A 92 -1.77 -8.13 -11.50
C LEU A 92 -0.35 -8.64 -11.73
N GLN A 93 -0.14 -9.96 -11.65
CA GLN A 93 1.16 -10.58 -11.92
C GLN A 93 1.61 -10.37 -13.36
N SER A 94 0.70 -10.48 -14.33
CA SER A 94 1.01 -10.28 -15.74
C SER A 94 1.35 -8.81 -16.02
N LEU A 95 0.56 -7.88 -15.50
CA LEU A 95 0.76 -6.45 -15.70
C LEU A 95 2.03 -5.94 -15.02
N TYR A 96 2.19 -6.18 -13.71
CA TYR A 96 3.36 -5.72 -12.97
C TYR A 96 4.63 -6.49 -13.34
N GLY A 97 4.50 -7.75 -13.76
CA GLY A 97 5.61 -8.53 -14.29
C GLY A 97 6.11 -7.98 -15.63
N GLU A 98 5.20 -7.59 -16.53
CA GLU A 98 5.59 -6.94 -17.79
C GLU A 98 6.16 -5.54 -17.56
N LEU A 99 5.61 -4.77 -16.61
CA LEU A 99 6.16 -3.47 -16.22
C LEU A 99 7.60 -3.61 -15.70
N ALA A 100 7.86 -4.61 -14.86
CA ALA A 100 9.21 -4.89 -14.36
C ALA A 100 10.19 -5.17 -15.50
N LYS A 101 9.81 -6.00 -16.48
CA LYS A 101 10.64 -6.29 -17.66
C LYS A 101 10.94 -5.03 -18.47
N ARG A 102 9.92 -4.21 -18.77
CA ARG A 102 10.09 -2.98 -19.56
C ARG A 102 11.01 -1.96 -18.86
N LEU A 103 11.00 -1.95 -17.53
CA LEU A 103 11.87 -1.10 -16.70
C LEU A 103 13.25 -1.70 -16.40
N GLY A 104 13.52 -2.95 -16.79
CA GLY A 104 14.74 -3.65 -16.39
C GLY A 104 14.85 -3.90 -14.89
N LYS A 105 13.72 -4.06 -14.18
CA LYS A 105 13.62 -4.33 -12.75
C LYS A 105 13.40 -5.82 -12.50
N LEU A 106 13.79 -6.30 -11.32
CA LEU A 106 13.47 -7.69 -10.91
C LEU A 106 12.02 -7.82 -10.49
N GLU A 107 11.49 -6.83 -9.76
CA GLU A 107 10.12 -6.92 -9.27
C GLU A 107 9.47 -5.54 -9.13
N CYS A 108 8.25 -5.42 -9.66
CA CYS A 108 7.39 -4.29 -9.38
C CYS A 108 6.33 -4.66 -8.33
N GLY A 109 5.87 -3.65 -7.60
CA GLY A 109 4.76 -3.76 -6.68
C GLY A 109 3.74 -2.65 -6.84
N ASP A 110 2.67 -2.71 -6.05
CA ASP A 110 1.66 -1.65 -5.92
C ASP A 110 1.66 -1.12 -4.48
N LYS A 111 1.40 0.19 -4.35
CA LYS A 111 0.98 0.78 -3.09
C LYS A 111 -0.19 1.72 -3.36
N SER A 112 -1.35 1.35 -2.85
CA SER A 112 -2.53 2.22 -2.82
C SER A 112 -3.23 2.08 -1.46
N PRO A 113 -3.24 3.12 -0.59
CA PRO A 113 -3.79 3.01 0.76
C PRO A 113 -5.27 2.58 0.80
N ASP A 114 -6.02 2.95 -0.24
CA ASP A 114 -7.47 2.71 -0.32
C ASP A 114 -7.81 1.25 -0.61
N ASP A 115 -6.87 0.44 -1.11
CA ASP A 115 -7.11 -0.99 -1.35
C ASP A 115 -7.44 -1.73 -0.05
N LEU A 116 -6.91 -1.26 1.08
CA LEU A 116 -7.19 -1.84 2.39
C LEU A 116 -8.66 -1.65 2.80
N LEU A 117 -9.36 -0.65 2.27
CA LEU A 117 -10.81 -0.50 2.45
C LEU A 117 -11.60 -1.58 1.70
N SER A 118 -11.02 -2.15 0.66
CA SER A 118 -11.61 -3.22 -0.15
C SER A 118 -11.22 -4.62 0.34
N ILE A 119 -10.62 -4.75 1.53
CA ILE A 119 -9.97 -6.00 1.96
C ILE A 119 -10.86 -7.24 1.88
N ARG A 120 -12.15 -7.12 2.25
CA ARG A 120 -13.11 -8.24 2.14
C ARG A 120 -13.34 -8.67 0.69
N LYS A 121 -13.37 -7.71 -0.24
CA LYS A 121 -13.51 -8.03 -1.67
C LYS A 121 -12.23 -8.68 -2.20
N LEU A 122 -11.06 -8.24 -1.73
CA LEU A 122 -9.77 -8.86 -2.09
C LEU A 122 -9.69 -10.31 -1.60
N GLU A 123 -10.17 -10.59 -0.39
CA GLU A 123 -10.33 -11.96 0.13
C GLU A 123 -11.33 -12.77 -0.70
N GLU A 124 -12.52 -12.23 -0.95
CA GLU A 124 -13.60 -12.89 -1.72
C GLU A 124 -13.16 -13.35 -3.11
N VAL A 125 -12.35 -12.55 -3.81
CA VAL A 125 -11.84 -12.88 -5.15
C VAL A 125 -10.55 -13.70 -5.13
N GLY A 126 -10.13 -14.18 -3.96
CA GLY A 126 -8.98 -15.07 -3.79
C GLY A 126 -7.62 -14.40 -3.96
N LEU A 127 -7.54 -13.06 -3.95
CA LEU A 127 -6.27 -12.35 -4.12
C LEU A 127 -5.29 -12.68 -2.98
N LEU A 128 -5.81 -12.70 -1.74
CA LEU A 128 -5.02 -12.96 -0.52
C LEU A 128 -4.52 -14.41 -0.44
N ASP A 129 -5.16 -15.33 -1.17
CA ASP A 129 -4.81 -16.74 -1.18
C ASP A 129 -3.71 -17.11 -2.17
N ASN A 130 -3.36 -16.18 -3.07
CA ASN A 130 -2.32 -16.44 -4.07
C ASN A 130 -0.94 -16.56 -3.42
N ALA A 131 -0.31 -17.73 -3.57
CA ALA A 131 0.99 -18.04 -2.95
C ALA A 131 2.19 -17.32 -3.59
N GLN A 132 2.05 -16.81 -4.82
CA GLN A 132 3.12 -16.10 -5.53
C GLN A 132 3.13 -14.59 -5.24
N MET A 133 1.99 -14.03 -4.81
CA MET A 133 1.89 -12.65 -4.36
C MET A 133 2.62 -12.48 -3.04
N LYS A 134 3.35 -11.37 -2.86
CA LYS A 134 3.96 -11.02 -1.57
C LYS A 134 3.23 -9.81 -0.98
N PHE A 135 3.07 -9.79 0.33
CA PHE A 135 2.28 -8.78 1.03
C PHE A 135 3.11 -8.12 2.12
N ILE A 136 3.29 -6.81 2.01
CA ILE A 136 3.88 -5.98 3.05
C ILE A 136 2.74 -5.19 3.68
N HIS A 137 2.50 -5.39 4.97
CA HIS A 137 1.44 -4.71 5.71
C HIS A 137 2.06 -3.75 6.72
N ILE A 138 2.06 -2.46 6.39
CA ILE A 138 2.53 -1.42 7.30
C ILE A 138 1.38 -0.92 8.19
N VAL A 139 1.59 -1.01 9.50
CA VAL A 139 0.70 -0.49 10.53
C VAL A 139 1.37 0.65 11.27
N ARG A 140 0.59 1.66 11.66
CA ARG A 140 1.02 2.78 12.51
C ARG A 140 0.01 2.95 13.63
N ASP A 141 0.45 3.40 14.80
CA ASP A 141 -0.45 3.78 15.90
C ASP A 141 -1.60 4.66 15.36
N VAL A 142 -2.84 4.23 15.60
CA VAL A 142 -4.04 4.91 15.11
C VAL A 142 -4.09 6.37 15.55
N ARG A 143 -3.58 6.70 16.75
CA ARG A 143 -3.50 8.07 17.26
C ARG A 143 -2.55 8.92 16.40
N GLY A 144 -1.43 8.35 15.98
CA GLY A 144 -0.50 8.98 15.05
C GLY A 144 -1.11 9.17 13.64
N SER A 145 -1.92 8.22 13.18
CA SER A 145 -2.62 8.32 11.90
C SER A 145 -3.72 9.40 11.93
N VAL A 146 -4.59 9.40 12.95
CA VAL A 146 -5.66 10.41 13.15
C VAL A 146 -5.06 11.80 13.27
N SER A 147 -4.05 11.97 14.13
CA SER A 147 -3.32 13.24 14.27
C SER A 147 -2.78 13.75 12.94
N SER A 148 -2.31 12.87 12.06
CA SER A 148 -1.88 13.27 10.73
C SER A 148 -3.01 13.55 9.75
N LEU A 149 -4.17 12.89 9.87
CA LEU A 149 -5.34 13.12 9.03
C LEU A 149 -6.01 14.46 9.32
N LEU A 150 -6.02 14.90 10.58
CA LEU A 150 -6.57 16.21 10.97
C LEU A 150 -5.77 17.41 10.44
N ASN A 151 -4.60 17.17 9.83
CA ASN A 151 -3.70 18.21 9.32
C ASN A 151 -3.58 18.20 7.78
N VAL A 152 -4.53 17.59 7.06
CA VAL A 152 -4.54 17.56 5.59
C VAL A 152 -5.90 17.97 5.03
N ASP A 153 -5.89 18.73 3.94
CA ASP A 153 -7.11 19.36 3.40
C ASP A 153 -8.06 18.39 2.68
N TRP A 154 -7.58 17.21 2.32
CA TRP A 154 -8.37 16.19 1.62
C TRP A 154 -9.09 15.22 2.57
N ALA A 155 -8.74 15.22 3.86
CA ALA A 155 -9.42 14.36 4.82
C ALA A 155 -10.85 14.90 5.05
N PRO A 156 -11.87 14.03 5.09
CA PRO A 156 -13.22 14.47 5.45
C PRO A 156 -13.27 15.15 6.81
N ALA A 157 -14.23 16.05 7.00
CA ALA A 157 -14.54 16.58 8.32
C ALA A 157 -14.90 15.43 9.27
N ASP A 158 -14.53 15.59 10.54
CA ASP A 158 -14.84 14.64 11.63
C ASP A 158 -14.28 13.22 11.39
N ILE A 159 -13.22 13.10 10.57
CA ILE A 159 -12.53 11.83 10.25
C ILE A 159 -12.14 11.04 11.51
N GLU A 160 -11.81 11.73 12.59
CA GLU A 160 -11.47 11.15 13.89
C GLU A 160 -12.62 10.35 14.51
N GLU A 161 -13.87 10.62 14.16
CA GLU A 161 -15.05 9.92 14.71
C GLU A 161 -15.15 8.48 14.22
N TYR A 162 -14.79 8.20 12.97
CA TYR A 162 -15.01 6.88 12.36
C TYR A 162 -13.73 6.18 11.91
N PHE A 163 -12.67 6.94 11.59
CA PHE A 163 -11.41 6.36 11.13
C PHE A 163 -10.81 5.34 12.11
N PRO A 164 -10.81 5.54 13.45
CA PRO A 164 -10.25 4.53 14.36
C PRO A 164 -10.91 3.16 14.23
N ARG A 165 -12.23 3.11 14.02
CA ARG A 165 -12.95 1.85 13.82
C ARG A 165 -12.61 1.22 12.47
N ILE A 166 -12.48 2.03 11.41
CA ILE A 166 -12.05 1.56 10.09
C ILE A 166 -10.63 0.99 10.14
N TRP A 167 -9.71 1.72 10.76
CA TRP A 167 -8.34 1.29 11.00
C TRP A 167 -8.32 -0.04 11.77
N ASN A 168 -9.15 -0.19 12.80
CA ASN A 168 -9.22 -1.41 13.61
C ASN A 168 -9.58 -2.64 12.76
N TYR A 169 -10.73 -2.61 12.09
CA TYR A 169 -11.23 -3.81 11.42
C TYR A 169 -10.41 -4.16 10.18
N THR A 170 -9.96 -3.17 9.41
CA THR A 170 -9.22 -3.43 8.17
C THR A 170 -7.84 -4.04 8.43
N ASN A 171 -7.08 -3.46 9.38
CA ASN A 171 -5.76 -4.00 9.75
C ASN A 171 -5.89 -5.37 10.43
N LEU A 172 -6.88 -5.58 11.32
CA LEU A 172 -7.10 -6.91 11.92
C LEU A 172 -7.47 -7.96 10.88
N HIS A 173 -8.35 -7.62 9.93
CA HIS A 173 -8.76 -8.54 8.89
C HIS A 173 -7.54 -8.98 8.06
N LEU A 174 -6.77 -8.02 7.52
CA LEU A 174 -5.59 -8.34 6.73
C LEU A 174 -4.55 -9.13 7.53
N TYR A 175 -4.30 -8.74 8.79
CA TYR A 175 -3.37 -9.45 9.67
C TYR A 175 -3.81 -10.90 9.89
N HIS A 176 -5.06 -11.14 10.28
CA HIS A 176 -5.53 -12.50 10.55
C HIS A 176 -5.64 -13.37 9.30
N ALA A 177 -5.90 -12.78 8.12
CA ALA A 177 -5.89 -13.50 6.86
C ALA A 177 -4.48 -13.96 6.43
N LEU A 178 -3.42 -13.22 6.82
CA LEU A 178 -2.08 -13.42 6.26
C LEU A 178 -0.97 -13.76 7.26
N LYS A 179 -1.15 -13.54 8.58
CA LYS A 179 -0.05 -13.57 9.58
C LYS A 179 0.77 -14.86 9.62
N ASP A 180 0.16 -15.99 9.30
CA ASP A 180 0.80 -17.31 9.35
C ASP A 180 1.34 -17.74 7.98
N ARG A 181 1.26 -16.87 6.96
CA ARG A 181 1.68 -17.16 5.60
C ARG A 181 3.13 -16.70 5.35
N PRO A 182 3.94 -17.48 4.62
CA PRO A 182 5.35 -17.15 4.39
C PRO A 182 5.56 -15.95 3.45
N ASN A 183 4.53 -15.58 2.68
CA ASN A 183 4.54 -14.47 1.73
C ASN A 183 4.02 -13.16 2.35
N TYR A 184 4.00 -13.05 3.68
CA TYR A 184 3.50 -11.88 4.40
C TYR A 184 4.54 -11.32 5.38
N LEU A 185 4.65 -9.99 5.43
CA LEU A 185 5.45 -9.27 6.41
C LEU A 185 4.65 -8.13 7.04
N LEU A 186 4.50 -8.17 8.36
CA LEU A 186 4.00 -7.05 9.14
C LEU A 186 5.16 -6.08 9.42
N VAL A 187 4.97 -4.79 9.13
CA VAL A 187 5.90 -3.71 9.41
C VAL A 187 5.22 -2.71 10.34
N ARG A 188 5.81 -2.41 11.49
CA ARG A 188 5.37 -1.27 12.29
C ARG A 188 6.08 -0.01 11.78
N TYR A 189 5.31 1.05 11.56
CA TYR A 189 5.84 2.33 11.13
C TYR A 189 6.92 2.85 12.10
N GLU A 190 6.70 2.66 13.39
CA GLU A 190 7.59 3.10 14.46
C GLU A 190 8.95 2.36 14.40
N ASP A 191 8.92 1.05 14.13
CA ASP A 191 10.13 0.24 13.95
C ASP A 191 10.85 0.62 12.64
N PHE A 192 10.08 0.88 11.57
CA PHE A 192 10.61 1.31 10.28
C PHE A 192 11.39 2.62 10.40
N ILE A 193 10.86 3.61 11.12
CA ILE A 193 11.54 4.90 11.23
C ILE A 193 12.66 4.93 12.28
N THR A 194 12.61 4.04 13.28
CA THR A 194 13.63 3.95 14.34
C THR A 194 14.81 3.08 13.90
N THR A 195 14.53 2.02 13.16
CA THR A 195 15.53 1.07 12.63
C THR A 195 15.32 0.81 11.12
N PRO A 196 15.46 1.84 10.26
CA PRO A 196 15.21 1.68 8.83
C PRO A 196 16.03 0.58 8.13
N PRO A 197 17.34 0.39 8.44
CA PRO A 197 18.12 -0.69 7.82
C PRO A 197 17.53 -2.07 8.10
N ALA A 198 17.16 -2.36 9.36
CA ALA A 198 16.60 -3.66 9.74
C ALA A 198 15.27 -3.94 9.05
N THR A 199 14.40 -2.92 8.92
CA THR A 199 13.13 -3.06 8.21
C THR A 199 13.34 -3.28 6.70
N ALA A 200 14.28 -2.55 6.09
CA ALA A 200 14.62 -2.73 4.68
C ALA A 200 15.18 -4.13 4.39
N GLU A 201 16.02 -4.67 5.27
CA GLU A 201 16.53 -6.05 5.18
C GLU A 201 15.42 -7.10 5.27
N GLN A 202 14.43 -6.91 6.15
CA GLN A 202 13.28 -7.82 6.25
C GLN A 202 12.44 -7.80 4.97
N ILE A 203 12.19 -6.62 4.41
CA ILE A 203 11.40 -6.48 3.18
C ILE A 203 12.15 -7.08 2.00
N THR A 204 13.42 -6.74 1.81
CA THR A 204 14.24 -7.26 0.69
C THR A 204 14.35 -8.78 0.76
N ARG A 205 14.46 -9.36 1.97
CA ARG A 205 14.39 -10.81 2.19
C ARG A 205 13.06 -11.42 1.75
N LEU A 206 11.92 -10.82 2.10
CA LEU A 206 10.60 -11.26 1.62
C LEU A 206 10.53 -11.21 0.09
N LEU A 207 11.03 -10.12 -0.50
CA LEU A 207 10.99 -9.88 -1.94
C LEU A 207 12.00 -10.75 -2.71
N GLY A 208 13.02 -11.30 -2.04
CA GLY A 208 14.05 -12.13 -2.66
C GLY A 208 15.11 -11.32 -3.43
N VAL A 209 15.36 -10.08 -3.01
CA VAL A 209 16.41 -9.20 -3.54
C VAL A 209 17.45 -8.90 -2.45
N PRO A 210 18.72 -8.61 -2.78
CA PRO A 210 19.70 -8.20 -1.79
C PRO A 210 19.31 -6.85 -1.16
N PHE A 211 19.77 -6.58 0.07
CA PHE A 211 19.70 -5.22 0.61
C PHE A 211 20.61 -4.29 -0.18
N HIS A 212 20.18 -3.05 -0.39
CA HIS A 212 20.99 -2.01 -1.05
C HIS A 212 20.94 -0.69 -0.27
N GLU A 213 22.11 -0.10 0.01
CA GLU A 213 22.24 1.08 0.86
C GLU A 213 21.49 2.32 0.33
N SER A 214 21.30 2.40 -1.00
CA SER A 214 20.55 3.51 -1.61
C SER A 214 19.14 3.67 -1.04
N MET A 215 18.55 2.59 -0.51
CA MET A 215 17.25 2.65 0.19
C MET A 215 17.25 3.62 1.37
N LEU A 216 18.41 3.90 1.97
CA LEU A 216 18.56 4.78 3.12
C LEU A 216 18.87 6.25 2.73
N GLU A 217 19.05 6.54 1.44
CA GLU A 217 19.38 7.88 0.94
C GLU A 217 18.16 8.81 0.91
N SER A 218 17.78 9.32 2.10
CA SER A 218 16.55 10.09 2.28
C SER A 218 16.38 11.26 1.30
N GLY A 219 17.49 11.96 0.97
CA GLY A 219 17.50 13.10 0.07
C GLY A 219 17.05 12.81 -1.36
N ARG A 220 17.00 11.54 -1.78
CA ARG A 220 16.56 11.11 -3.12
C ARG A 220 15.10 10.65 -3.19
N ARG A 221 14.40 10.55 -2.06
CA ARG A 221 13.02 10.03 -2.02
C ARG A 221 12.02 10.97 -2.70
N GLY A 222 11.19 10.41 -3.59
CA GLY A 222 10.02 11.02 -4.21
C GLY A 222 10.18 12.45 -4.71
N PRO A 223 11.15 12.78 -5.58
CA PRO A 223 11.35 14.14 -6.08
C PRO A 223 10.07 14.71 -6.74
N GLU A 224 9.33 13.91 -7.49
CA GLU A 224 8.07 14.30 -8.14
C GLU A 224 6.93 14.60 -7.15
N LEU A 225 6.99 14.07 -5.92
CA LEU A 225 5.96 14.24 -4.90
C LEU A 225 6.12 15.51 -4.08
N ARG A 226 7.28 16.18 -4.16
CA ARG A 226 7.64 17.31 -3.28
C ARG A 226 6.86 18.59 -3.58
N THR A 227 6.11 18.63 -4.68
CA THR A 227 5.18 19.72 -4.98
C THR A 227 3.94 19.70 -4.06
N ASN A 228 3.62 18.56 -3.44
CA ASN A 228 2.53 18.43 -2.50
C ASN A 228 3.01 18.71 -1.06
N PRO A 229 2.39 19.66 -0.32
CA PRO A 229 2.72 19.95 1.08
C PRO A 229 2.72 18.71 2.01
N SER A 230 1.85 17.74 1.74
CA SER A 230 1.75 16.48 2.49
C SER A 230 3.00 15.59 2.39
N HIS A 231 3.91 15.88 1.47
CA HIS A 231 5.06 15.06 1.10
C HIS A 231 6.41 15.76 1.28
N LEU A 232 6.44 17.00 1.81
CA LEU A 232 7.67 17.75 2.05
C LEU A 232 8.68 17.01 2.94
N ASN A 233 8.19 16.18 3.86
CA ASN A 233 9.02 15.41 4.78
C ASN A 233 9.66 14.16 4.16
N LEU A 234 9.31 13.79 2.92
CA LEU A 234 9.88 12.57 2.28
C LEU A 234 11.40 12.68 2.10
N ALA A 235 11.90 13.88 1.80
CA ALA A 235 13.34 14.12 1.57
C ALA A 235 14.16 14.24 2.87
N GLN A 236 13.48 14.42 4.01
CA GLN A 236 14.13 14.53 5.32
C GLN A 236 14.63 13.16 5.79
N PRO A 237 15.60 13.09 6.72
CA PRO A 237 15.92 11.85 7.42
C PRO A 237 14.66 11.18 8.01
N PHE A 238 14.78 9.92 8.42
CA PHE A 238 13.73 9.32 9.24
C PHE A 238 13.58 10.15 10.53
N LEU A 239 12.33 10.45 10.94
CA LEU A 239 12.02 11.40 12.02
C LEU A 239 11.39 10.67 13.24
N PRO A 240 12.13 9.90 14.05
CA PRO A 240 11.61 9.20 15.23
C PRO A 240 10.89 10.10 16.22
N GLU A 241 11.29 11.36 16.34
CA GLU A 241 10.68 12.36 17.22
C GLU A 241 9.20 12.62 16.89
N ARG A 242 8.76 12.31 15.67
CA ARG A 242 7.37 12.47 15.23
C ARG A 242 6.47 11.28 15.55
N ILE A 243 7.01 10.16 16.04
CA ILE A 243 6.21 8.98 16.45
C ILE A 243 5.13 9.39 17.44
N ASN A 244 5.52 10.15 18.47
CA ASN A 244 4.67 10.51 19.60
C ASN A 244 4.10 11.93 19.52
N ALA A 245 4.22 12.60 18.37
CA ALA A 245 3.74 13.98 18.19
C ALA A 245 2.23 14.11 18.48
N TRP A 246 1.46 13.05 18.25
CA TRP A 246 0.02 12.99 18.53
C TRP A 246 -0.33 13.32 19.99
N ARG A 247 0.56 13.07 20.95
CA ARG A 247 0.33 13.35 22.38
C ARG A 247 0.08 14.83 22.67
N ASN A 248 0.70 15.70 21.88
CA ASN A 248 0.59 17.16 22.03
C ASN A 248 -0.36 17.78 21.00
N GLN A 249 -0.87 16.99 20.06
CA GLN A 249 -1.68 17.48 18.93
C GLN A 249 -3.15 17.06 19.02
N LEU A 250 -3.44 15.94 19.69
CA LEU A 250 -4.81 15.45 19.85
C LEU A 250 -5.41 15.92 21.18
N LEU A 251 -6.70 16.23 21.14
CA LEU A 251 -7.50 16.43 22.35
C LEU A 251 -7.60 15.09 23.13
N PRO A 252 -7.64 15.12 24.48
CA PRO A 252 -7.78 13.90 25.28
C PRO A 252 -8.97 13.02 24.86
N ALA A 253 -10.13 13.62 24.55
CA ALA A 253 -11.30 12.90 24.09
C ALA A 253 -11.07 12.13 22.77
N VAL A 254 -10.27 12.68 21.85
CA VAL A 254 -9.92 12.00 20.59
C VAL A 254 -8.97 10.83 20.85
N ILE A 255 -8.04 10.97 21.80
CA ILE A 255 -7.16 9.89 22.24
C ILE A 255 -7.98 8.75 22.85
N GLU A 256 -8.88 9.07 23.79
CA GLU A 256 -9.77 8.09 24.42
C GLU A 256 -10.66 7.38 23.39
N HIS A 257 -11.20 8.13 22.42
CA HIS A 257 -12.00 7.55 21.34
C HIS A 257 -11.18 6.60 20.46
N CYS A 258 -9.95 6.97 20.11
CA CYS A 258 -9.03 6.08 19.40
C CYS A 258 -8.80 4.77 20.17
N GLU A 259 -8.47 4.87 21.46
CA GLU A 259 -8.21 3.72 22.34
C GLU A 259 -9.45 2.84 22.51
N TYR A 260 -10.64 3.45 22.61
CA TYR A 260 -11.89 2.72 22.71
C TYR A 260 -12.24 2.00 21.40
N SER A 261 -12.18 2.73 20.28
CA SER A 261 -12.66 2.29 18.97
C SER A 261 -11.70 1.36 18.23
N ALA A 262 -10.42 1.39 18.59
CA ALA A 262 -9.39 0.60 17.96
C ALA A 262 -8.66 -0.38 18.89
N ARG A 263 -9.23 -0.62 20.07
CA ARG A 263 -8.62 -1.37 21.16
C ARG A 263 -8.07 -2.73 20.75
N GLU A 264 -8.82 -3.49 19.96
CA GLU A 264 -8.45 -4.84 19.57
C GLU A 264 -7.18 -4.81 18.71
N ALA A 265 -7.18 -3.99 17.66
CA ALA A 265 -6.01 -3.81 16.79
C ALA A 265 -4.83 -3.18 17.54
N MET A 266 -5.08 -2.21 18.41
CA MET A 266 -4.02 -1.59 19.22
C MET A 266 -3.31 -2.62 20.10
N ARG A 267 -4.04 -3.53 20.76
CA ARG A 267 -3.43 -4.62 21.53
C ARG A 267 -2.68 -5.60 20.64
N THR A 268 -3.28 -6.02 19.53
CA THR A 268 -2.67 -6.95 18.57
C THR A 268 -1.34 -6.42 18.03
N PHE A 269 -1.27 -5.11 17.75
CA PHE A 269 -0.07 -4.48 17.19
C PHE A 269 0.82 -3.80 18.24
N GLY A 270 0.56 -3.99 19.53
CA GLY A 270 1.41 -3.50 20.63
C GLY A 270 1.46 -1.97 20.77
N TYR A 271 0.31 -1.31 20.66
CA TYR A 271 0.09 0.13 20.93
C TYR A 271 -0.66 0.39 22.25
N MET A 272 -1.05 -0.67 22.97
CA MET A 272 -1.68 -0.69 24.29
C MET A 272 -1.15 -1.83 25.14
#